data_AF-A0A7J3TP40-F1
#
_entry.id   AF-A0A7J3TP40-F1
#
_cell.length_a   1.000
_cell.length_b   1.000
_cell.length_c   1.000
_cell.angle_alpha   90.00
_cell.angle_beta   90.00
_cell.angle_gamma   90.00
#
_symmetry.space_group_name_H-M   'P 1'
#
loop_
_entity.id
_entity.type
_entity.pdbx_description
1 polymer ?
#
loop_
_entity_poly.entity_id
_entity_poly.type
_entity_poly.pdbx_seq_one_letter_code
_entity_poly.pdbx_strand_id
1 'polypeptide(L)'
;PKLTVKEKYVGRARQPLRIVLDSKFRTPENAEVMKPYAKTLIVTTCKEFKEGHVEVIKCGNDKVDLKKLMEILYKKGIKKLLVEGGSTVIWEFLKNRLVDEMFIFFAPIIIGGNAPSIAGGEGARKEEDVIKFEIKGMEKIGNGFLLHLIPQYEQ
;
A
#
# COMPACT_ATOMS: atom_id res chain seq x y z
N PRO A 1 0.18 -0.33 -12.92
CA PRO A 1 -0.52 0.98 -12.79
C PRO A 1 0.49 2.13 -12.90
N LYS A 2 0.07 3.37 -13.21
CA LYS A 2 1.01 4.52 -13.23
C LYS A 2 1.40 5.00 -11.84
N LEU A 3 0.45 4.96 -10.89
CA LEU A 3 0.59 5.44 -9.50
C LEU A 3 1.11 6.90 -9.43
N THR A 4 0.54 7.75 -10.28
CA THR A 4 0.87 9.18 -10.38
C THR A 4 -0.36 10.01 -10.07
N VAL A 5 -0.17 11.15 -9.43
CA VAL A 5 -1.22 12.15 -9.25
C VAL A 5 -1.53 12.75 -10.62
N LYS A 6 -2.80 12.74 -11.00
CA LYS A 6 -3.24 13.34 -12.28
C LYS A 6 -3.45 14.83 -12.07
N GLU A 7 -2.68 15.66 -12.78
CA GLU A 7 -2.67 17.12 -12.59
C GLU A 7 -4.03 17.78 -12.76
N LYS A 8 -4.91 17.21 -13.59
CA LYS A 8 -6.28 17.69 -13.79
C LYS A 8 -7.12 17.80 -12.51
N TYR A 9 -6.72 17.15 -11.42
CA TYR A 9 -7.43 17.19 -10.15
C TYR A 9 -6.81 18.12 -9.10
N VAL A 10 -5.53 18.51 -9.23
CA VAL A 10 -4.79 19.15 -8.11
C VAL A 10 -3.94 20.35 -8.54
N GLY A 11 -3.71 20.58 -9.85
CA GLY A 11 -2.91 21.69 -10.38
C GLY A 11 -1.42 21.62 -9.99
N ARG A 12 -0.51 21.47 -10.97
CA ARG A 12 0.95 21.31 -10.72
C ARG A 12 1.27 20.30 -9.61
N ALA A 13 0.91 19.04 -9.85
CA ALA A 13 1.06 18.00 -8.85
C ALA A 13 2.52 17.52 -8.75
N ARG A 14 3.12 17.64 -7.56
CA ARG A 14 4.37 16.92 -7.25
C ARG A 14 4.09 15.43 -7.21
N GLN A 15 4.81 14.65 -8.01
CA GLN A 15 4.64 13.20 -8.01
C GLN A 15 5.24 12.56 -6.74
N PRO A 16 4.54 11.62 -6.09
CA PRO A 16 5.07 10.88 -4.95
C PRO A 16 6.15 9.89 -5.39
N LEU A 17 6.95 9.40 -4.44
CA LEU A 17 7.73 8.21 -4.66
C LEU A 17 6.77 7.01 -4.79
N ARG A 18 6.88 6.27 -5.88
CA ARG A 18 6.11 5.04 -6.09
C ARG A 18 6.88 3.89 -5.47
N ILE A 19 6.24 3.08 -4.63
CA ILE A 19 6.88 1.95 -3.96
C ILE A 19 6.19 0.67 -4.40
N VAL A 20 6.98 -0.29 -4.88
CA VAL A 20 6.49 -1.61 -5.34
C VAL A 20 7.11 -2.68 -4.45
N LEU A 21 6.27 -3.46 -3.77
CA LEU A 21 6.72 -4.63 -3.01
C LEU A 21 6.75 -5.85 -3.93
N ASP A 22 7.94 -6.41 -4.15
CA ASP A 22 8.15 -7.51 -5.08
C ASP A 22 9.35 -8.36 -4.66
N SER A 23 9.10 -9.27 -3.71
CA SER A 23 10.14 -10.13 -3.12
C SER A 23 10.98 -10.86 -4.17
N LYS A 24 10.36 -11.28 -5.29
CA LYS A 24 11.03 -12.07 -6.34
C LYS A 24 11.51 -11.24 -7.53
N PHE A 25 11.31 -9.92 -7.52
CA PHE A 25 11.65 -9.03 -8.63
C PHE A 25 11.03 -9.48 -9.97
N ARG A 26 9.72 -9.75 -9.95
CA ARG A 26 8.91 -10.13 -11.12
C ARG A 26 8.29 -8.94 -11.85
N THR A 27 8.48 -7.73 -11.37
CA THR A 27 7.97 -6.49 -11.97
C THR A 27 8.46 -6.40 -13.40
N PRO A 28 7.57 -6.44 -14.41
CA PRO A 28 7.99 -6.40 -15.80
C PRO A 28 8.67 -5.08 -16.14
N GLU A 29 9.74 -5.13 -16.94
CA GLU A 29 10.48 -3.93 -17.37
C GLU A 29 9.60 -2.92 -18.12
N ASN A 30 8.58 -3.41 -18.83
CA ASN A 30 7.63 -2.59 -19.58
C ASN A 30 6.44 -2.08 -18.74
N ALA A 31 6.38 -2.38 -17.43
CA ALA A 31 5.27 -1.97 -16.58
C ALA A 31 5.17 -0.43 -16.47
N GLU A 32 3.95 0.10 -16.32
CA GLU A 32 3.74 1.56 -16.18
C GLU A 32 4.47 2.19 -14.97
N VAL A 33 4.75 1.40 -13.92
CA VAL A 33 5.55 1.82 -12.76
C VAL A 33 7.05 1.94 -13.07
N MET A 34 7.53 1.28 -14.12
CA MET A 34 8.93 1.35 -14.58
C MET A 34 9.18 2.54 -15.51
N LYS A 35 8.14 3.18 -16.04
CA LYS A 35 8.26 4.35 -16.92
C LYS A 35 8.63 5.62 -16.14
N PRO A 36 9.33 6.60 -16.76
CA PRO A 36 9.90 7.79 -16.09
C PRO A 36 8.85 8.87 -15.72
N TYR A 37 7.63 8.49 -15.35
CA TYR A 37 6.60 9.43 -14.92
C TYR A 37 6.85 9.97 -13.50
N ALA A 38 7.54 9.20 -12.66
CA ALA A 38 7.93 9.56 -11.30
C ALA A 38 9.08 8.66 -10.82
N LYS A 39 9.71 9.01 -9.69
CA LYS A 39 10.67 8.10 -9.04
C LYS A 39 9.98 6.82 -8.59
N THR A 40 10.66 5.69 -8.75
CA THR A 40 10.16 4.37 -8.34
C THR A 40 11.19 3.68 -7.46
N LEU A 41 10.72 3.14 -6.34
CA LEU A 41 11.45 2.26 -5.46
C LEU A 41 10.84 0.85 -5.55
N ILE A 42 11.61 -0.13 -5.99
CA ILE A 42 11.23 -1.54 -5.92
C ILE A 42 11.90 -2.14 -4.70
N VAL A 43 11.11 -2.75 -3.84
CA VAL A 43 11.58 -3.43 -2.63
C VAL A 43 11.49 -4.93 -2.89
N THR A 44 12.64 -5.57 -2.91
CA THR A 44 12.79 -6.99 -3.23
C THR A 44 13.59 -7.71 -2.15
N THR A 45 13.83 -9.01 -2.29
CA THR A 45 14.69 -9.76 -1.39
C THR A 45 15.92 -10.38 -2.08
N CYS A 46 16.05 -10.22 -3.40
CA CYS A 46 17.07 -10.93 -4.18
C CYS A 46 18.16 -10.06 -4.82
N LYS A 47 17.98 -8.73 -4.96
CA LYS A 47 18.95 -7.87 -5.66
C LYS A 47 18.87 -6.40 -5.23
N GLU A 48 19.90 -5.63 -5.57
CA GLU A 48 19.98 -4.18 -5.37
C GLU A 48 20.64 -3.50 -6.56
N PHE A 49 20.09 -2.38 -7.00
CA PHE A 49 20.71 -1.51 -8.02
C PHE A 49 19.98 -0.17 -8.09
N LYS A 50 20.55 0.80 -8.80
CA LYS A 50 19.93 2.08 -9.08
C LYS A 50 20.24 2.52 -10.48
N GLU A 51 19.21 2.80 -11.26
CA GLU A 51 19.32 3.20 -12.66
C GLU A 51 18.26 4.26 -12.99
N GLY A 52 18.72 5.46 -13.38
CA GLY A 52 17.83 6.58 -13.69
C GLY A 52 16.85 6.90 -12.55
N HIS A 53 15.55 6.81 -12.86
CA HIS A 53 14.46 7.07 -11.92
C HIS A 53 14.02 5.85 -11.09
N VAL A 54 14.65 4.68 -11.29
CA VAL A 54 14.34 3.43 -10.59
C VAL A 54 15.46 3.10 -9.59
N GLU A 55 15.07 2.90 -8.33
CA GLU A 55 15.92 2.37 -7.27
C GLU A 55 15.37 1.00 -6.85
N VAL A 56 16.23 0.01 -6.70
CA VAL A 56 15.89 -1.34 -6.25
C VAL A 56 16.70 -1.65 -5.01
N ILE A 57 16.02 -1.98 -3.92
CA ILE A 57 16.64 -2.30 -2.62
C ILE A 57 16.26 -3.69 -2.16
N LYS A 58 17.14 -4.32 -1.39
CA LYS A 58 16.90 -5.61 -0.74
C LYS A 58 16.46 -5.35 0.70
N CYS A 59 15.24 -5.77 1.03
CA CYS A 59 14.68 -5.59 2.36
C CYS A 59 13.91 -6.84 2.79
N GLY A 60 14.56 -7.73 3.53
CA GLY A 60 14.00 -9.00 3.98
C GLY A 60 14.66 -10.21 3.32
N ASN A 61 14.11 -11.39 3.61
CA ASN A 61 14.64 -12.69 3.15
C ASN A 61 13.67 -13.37 2.17
N ASP A 62 12.68 -14.12 2.64
CA ASP A 62 11.70 -14.75 1.75
C ASP A 62 10.58 -13.79 1.34
N LYS A 63 10.24 -12.87 2.25
CA LYS A 63 9.26 -11.80 2.07
C LYS A 63 9.90 -10.47 2.43
N VAL A 64 9.32 -9.40 1.90
CA VAL A 64 9.73 -8.05 2.27
C VAL A 64 9.46 -7.83 3.76
N ASP A 65 10.46 -7.35 4.48
CA ASP A 65 10.31 -6.93 5.88
C ASP A 65 9.73 -5.50 5.91
N LEU A 66 8.45 -5.39 6.27
CA LEU A 66 7.74 -4.11 6.30
C LEU A 66 8.23 -3.18 7.40
N LYS A 67 8.59 -3.71 8.59
CA LYS A 67 9.06 -2.86 9.70
C LYS A 67 10.41 -2.23 9.34
N LYS A 68 11.33 -3.03 8.81
CA LYS A 68 12.61 -2.53 8.30
C LYS A 68 12.40 -1.55 7.13
N LEU A 69 11.44 -1.84 6.24
CA LEU A 69 11.11 -0.91 5.16
C LEU A 69 10.63 0.44 5.71
N MET A 70 9.77 0.48 6.73
CA MET A 70 9.31 1.74 7.32
C MET A 70 10.47 2.58 7.86
N GLU A 71 11.46 1.95 8.51
CA GLU A 71 12.67 2.65 8.96
C GLU A 71 13.48 3.24 7.80
N ILE A 72 13.64 2.48 6.70
CA ILE A 72 14.35 2.94 5.50
C ILE A 72 13.62 4.13 4.88
N LEU A 73 12.29 4.05 4.75
CA LEU A 73 11.49 5.13 4.20
C LEU A 73 11.54 6.38 5.07
N TYR A 74 11.48 6.23 6.40
CA TYR A 74 11.63 7.33 7.34
C TYR A 74 12.99 8.02 7.19
N LYS A 75 14.09 7.26 7.11
CA LYS A 75 15.44 7.80 6.86
C LYS A 75 15.57 8.50 5.51
N LYS A 76 14.78 8.12 4.51
CA LYS A 76 14.65 8.82 3.21
C LYS A 76 13.76 10.07 3.27
N GLY A 77 13.25 10.43 4.45
CA GLY A 77 12.40 11.60 4.67
C GLY A 77 10.92 11.39 4.32
N ILE A 78 10.49 10.14 4.11
CA ILE A 78 9.10 9.81 3.80
C ILE A 78 8.35 9.65 5.11
N LYS A 79 7.38 10.54 5.35
CA LYS A 79 6.60 10.60 6.59
C LYS A 79 5.15 10.15 6.43
N LYS A 80 4.68 10.02 5.19
CA LYS A 80 3.30 9.63 4.86
C LYS A 80 3.35 8.64 3.70
N LEU A 81 2.60 7.55 3.82
CA LEU A 81 2.49 6.51 2.82
C LEU A 81 1.01 6.26 2.53
N LEU A 82 0.64 6.25 1.25
CA LEU A 82 -0.66 5.76 0.80
C LEU A 82 -0.48 4.33 0.31
N VAL A 83 -1.13 3.37 0.98
CA VAL A 83 -1.08 1.94 0.65
C VAL A 83 -2.39 1.55 -0.02
N GLU A 84 -2.36 1.25 -1.33
CA GLU A 84 -3.58 0.96 -2.11
C GLU A 84 -3.81 -0.53 -2.41
N GLY A 85 -2.84 -1.43 -2.18
CA GLY A 85 -3.08 -2.85 -2.40
C GLY A 85 -1.83 -3.72 -2.53
N GLY A 86 -1.98 -5.01 -2.87
CA GLY A 86 -3.24 -5.78 -2.95
C GLY A 86 -3.76 -6.23 -1.58
N SER A 87 -4.82 -7.06 -1.55
CA SER A 87 -5.44 -7.55 -0.30
C SER A 87 -4.42 -8.17 0.67
N THR A 88 -3.42 -8.89 0.16
CA THR A 88 -2.28 -9.40 0.94
C THR A 88 -1.42 -8.31 1.53
N VAL A 89 -1.06 -7.28 0.77
CA VAL A 89 -0.25 -6.16 1.29
C VAL A 89 -1.02 -5.43 2.39
N ILE A 90 -2.32 -5.16 2.18
CA ILE A 90 -3.17 -4.52 3.19
C ILE A 90 -3.18 -5.34 4.47
N TRP A 91 -3.39 -6.67 4.39
CA TRP A 91 -3.32 -7.55 5.55
C TRP A 91 -1.94 -7.51 6.24
N GLU A 92 -0.84 -7.55 5.48
CA GLU A 92 0.51 -7.50 6.04
C GLU A 92 0.79 -6.19 6.78
N PHE A 93 0.29 -5.05 6.29
CA PHE A 93 0.39 -3.77 7.01
C PHE A 93 -0.45 -3.79 8.29
N LEU A 94 -1.69 -4.29 8.22
CA LEU A 94 -2.60 -4.36 9.36
C LEU A 94 -2.06 -5.26 10.48
N LYS A 95 -1.65 -6.49 10.15
CA LYS A 95 -1.15 -7.46 11.13
C LYS A 95 0.16 -6.99 11.79
N ASN A 96 0.97 -6.22 11.07
CA ASN A 96 2.21 -5.64 11.63
C ASN A 96 1.96 -4.33 12.39
N ARG A 97 0.70 -3.89 12.52
CA ARG A 97 0.29 -2.64 13.19
C ARG A 97 0.98 -1.40 12.61
N LEU A 98 1.05 -1.34 11.28
CA LEU A 98 1.71 -0.26 10.53
C LEU A 98 0.72 0.71 9.86
N VAL A 99 -0.55 0.66 10.25
CA VAL A 99 -1.62 1.50 9.69
C VAL A 99 -2.06 2.50 10.74
N ASP A 100 -2.05 3.78 10.39
CA ASP A 100 -2.56 4.86 11.26
C ASP A 100 -4.04 5.17 10.96
N GLU A 101 -4.42 5.15 9.68
CA GLU A 101 -5.77 5.44 9.19
C GLU A 101 -6.10 4.53 8.01
N MET A 102 -7.38 4.14 7.87
CA MET A 102 -7.85 3.35 6.75
C MET A 102 -9.10 3.99 6.12
N PHE A 103 -9.06 4.13 4.79
CA PHE A 103 -10.18 4.64 4.00
C PHE A 103 -10.74 3.53 3.12
N ILE A 104 -12.04 3.27 3.23
CA ILE A 104 -12.72 2.23 2.44
C ILE A 104 -13.85 2.86 1.65
N PHE A 105 -13.82 2.69 0.33
CA PHE A 105 -14.90 3.14 -0.54
C PHE A 105 -15.86 1.98 -0.85
N PHE A 106 -17.13 2.14 -0.48
CA PHE A 106 -18.22 1.23 -0.80
C PHE A 106 -19.02 1.74 -1.98
N ALA A 107 -18.94 1.02 -3.10
CA ALA A 107 -19.77 1.25 -4.29
C ALA A 107 -21.05 0.40 -4.23
N PRO A 108 -22.18 0.85 -4.80
CA PRO A 108 -23.43 0.08 -4.88
C PRO A 108 -23.36 -0.97 -6.00
N ILE A 109 -22.35 -1.84 -5.97
CA ILE A 109 -22.06 -2.84 -7.00
C ILE A 109 -21.74 -4.17 -6.33
N ILE A 110 -22.27 -5.27 -6.88
CA ILE A 110 -21.96 -6.64 -6.46
C ILE A 110 -21.21 -7.32 -7.59
N ILE A 111 -20.00 -7.81 -7.32
CA ILE A 111 -19.17 -8.56 -8.28
C ILE A 111 -19.39 -10.08 -8.11
N GLY A 112 -19.38 -10.57 -6.86
CA GLY A 112 -19.50 -12.00 -6.54
C GLY A 112 -18.23 -12.82 -6.81
N GLY A 113 -18.32 -14.14 -6.61
CA GLY A 113 -17.25 -15.10 -6.89
C GLY A 113 -16.04 -15.02 -5.96
N ASN A 114 -14.87 -15.43 -6.45
CA ASN A 114 -13.60 -15.44 -5.71
C ASN A 114 -12.85 -14.08 -5.81
N ALA A 115 -13.59 -12.98 -5.90
CA ALA A 115 -13.00 -11.65 -5.93
C ALA A 115 -12.23 -11.40 -4.61
N PRO A 116 -11.06 -10.73 -4.65
CA PRO A 116 -10.32 -10.43 -3.42
C PRO A 116 -11.13 -9.60 -2.43
N SER A 117 -11.07 -9.97 -1.14
CA SER A 117 -11.58 -9.14 -0.04
C SER A 117 -10.71 -7.89 0.17
N ILE A 118 -11.18 -6.97 1.02
CA ILE A 118 -10.46 -5.73 1.42
C ILE A 118 -9.06 -6.05 1.95
N ALA A 119 -8.97 -7.01 2.87
CA ALA A 119 -7.71 -7.56 3.39
C ALA A 119 -7.77 -9.08 3.27
N GLY A 120 -6.74 -9.68 2.70
CA GLY A 120 -6.68 -11.11 2.41
C GLY A 120 -5.31 -11.67 2.82
N GLY A 121 -5.24 -12.94 3.17
CA GLY A 121 -4.03 -13.54 3.73
C GLY A 121 -4.40 -14.63 4.72
N GLU A 122 -3.54 -14.88 5.70
CA GLU A 122 -3.80 -15.90 6.73
C GLU A 122 -4.98 -15.56 7.64
N GLY A 123 -5.31 -14.27 7.78
CA GLY A 123 -6.37 -13.80 8.67
C GLY A 123 -6.02 -13.91 10.15
N ALA A 124 -6.87 -13.34 11.00
CA ALA A 124 -6.78 -13.51 12.46
C ALA A 124 -7.18 -14.96 12.82
N ARG A 125 -6.37 -15.64 13.63
CA ARG A 125 -6.66 -17.02 14.08
C ARG A 125 -7.31 -17.05 15.46
N LYS A 126 -7.11 -15.99 16.24
CA LYS A 126 -7.70 -15.78 17.56
C LYS A 126 -8.32 -14.40 17.62
N GLU A 127 -9.19 -14.19 18.61
CA GLU A 127 -9.84 -12.90 18.85
C GLU A 127 -8.83 -11.77 19.13
N GLU A 128 -7.75 -12.07 19.86
CA GLU A 128 -6.63 -11.16 20.14
C GLU A 128 -5.87 -10.69 18.87
N ASP A 129 -5.95 -11.45 17.77
CA ASP A 129 -5.34 -11.07 16.49
C ASP A 129 -6.27 -10.20 15.62
N VAL A 130 -7.53 -10.01 16.03
CA VAL A 130 -8.52 -9.25 15.27
C VAL A 130 -8.21 -7.76 15.37
N ILE A 131 -8.01 -7.11 14.23
CA ILE A 131 -7.82 -5.67 14.17
C ILE A 131 -9.17 -4.97 14.26
N LYS A 132 -9.45 -4.37 15.41
CA LYS A 132 -10.64 -3.55 15.65
C LYS A 132 -10.43 -2.14 15.09
N PHE A 133 -11.51 -1.47 14.71
CA PHE A 133 -11.48 -0.10 14.21
C PHE A 133 -12.56 0.74 14.86
N GLU A 134 -12.22 2.00 15.14
CA GLU A 134 -13.17 3.06 15.40
C GLU A 134 -13.59 3.70 14.06
N ILE A 135 -14.89 3.91 13.87
CA ILE A 135 -15.39 4.68 12.74
C ILE A 135 -15.29 6.17 13.07
N LYS A 136 -14.41 6.91 12.37
CA LYS A 136 -14.28 8.36 12.54
C LYS A 136 -15.28 9.15 11.70
N GLY A 137 -15.71 8.61 10.57
CA GLY A 137 -16.67 9.30 9.72
C GLY A 137 -17.05 8.50 8.49
N MET A 138 -18.16 8.90 7.89
CA MET A 138 -18.66 8.35 6.64
C MET A 138 -19.18 9.50 5.77
N GLU A 139 -18.70 9.58 4.54
CA GLU A 139 -19.08 10.61 3.58
C GLU A 139 -19.68 9.96 2.33
N LYS A 140 -20.79 10.49 1.80
CA LYS A 140 -21.30 10.06 0.50
C LYS A 140 -20.50 10.72 -0.61
N ILE A 141 -19.83 9.93 -1.45
CA ILE A 141 -19.09 10.42 -2.62
C ILE A 141 -19.69 9.79 -3.87
N GLY A 142 -20.28 10.62 -4.73
CA GLY A 142 -21.01 10.17 -5.91
C GLY A 142 -22.17 9.24 -5.52
N ASN A 143 -22.12 8.00 -5.98
CA ASN A 143 -23.12 6.96 -5.69
C ASN A 143 -22.71 6.00 -4.56
N GLY A 144 -21.53 6.20 -3.95
CA GLY A 144 -20.99 5.35 -2.88
C GLY A 144 -20.74 6.10 -1.58
N PHE A 145 -20.10 5.41 -0.64
CA PHE A 145 -19.69 5.97 0.64
C PHE A 145 -18.20 5.74 0.89
N LEU A 146 -17.50 6.77 1.35
CA LEU A 146 -16.15 6.68 1.87
C LEU A 146 -16.22 6.59 3.40
N LEU A 147 -15.73 5.48 3.95
CA LEU A 147 -15.61 5.25 5.39
C LEU A 147 -14.19 5.57 5.84
N HIS A 148 -14.05 6.36 6.89
CA HIS A 148 -12.79 6.68 7.55
C HIS A 148 -12.69 5.93 8.88
N LEU A 149 -11.67 5.09 9.01
CA LEU A 149 -11.45 4.18 10.12
C LEU A 149 -10.09 4.42 10.79
N ILE A 150 -10.05 4.31 12.11
CA ILE A 150 -8.82 4.34 12.91
C ILE A 150 -8.65 2.98 13.60
N PRO A 151 -7.53 2.27 13.40
CA PRO A 151 -7.30 0.99 14.05
C PRO A 151 -7.12 1.18 15.56
N GLN A 152 -7.68 0.24 16.32
CA GLN A 152 -7.52 0.16 17.77
C GLN A 152 -6.49 -0.92 18.07
N TYR A 153 -5.24 -0.52 18.22
CA TYR A 153 -4.19 -1.42 18.68
C TYR A 153 -4.16 -1.42 20.21
N GLU A 154 -4.44 -2.57 20.81
CA GLU A 154 -4.25 -2.76 22.25
C GLU A 154 -2.76 -2.58 22.58
N GLN A 155 -2.47 -1.74 23.60
CA GLN A 155 -1.12 -1.48 24.09
C GLN A 155 -0.54 -2.71 24.79
#